data_AF-A0A9P9Y6L4-F1
#
_entry.id   AF-A0A9P9Y6L4-F1
#
_cell.length_a   1.000
_cell.length_b   1.000
_cell.length_c   1.000
_cell.angle_alpha   90.00
_cell.angle_beta   90.00
_cell.angle_gamma   90.00
#
_symmetry.space_group_name_H-M   'P 1'
#
loop_
_entity.id
_entity.type
_entity.pdbx_description
1 polymer ?
#
loop_
_entity_poly.entity_id
_entity_poly.type
_entity_poly.pdbx_seq_one_letter_code
_entity_poly.pdbx_strand_id
1 'polypeptide(L)'
;MEPTIVAGAASDATSVADVFLEAMAPNALQRTQFPDSAGERFVRDWFAQDVVRHVQDANKGLLVTRSRDGEIISFVKWRVHAPRAPQEATTPGEQDTWPETSNVKVLEAYTALTAKVREDVLGQTAYYRALPSHAGQTGVVES
;
A
#
# COMPACT_ATOMS: atom_id res chain seq x y z
N MET A 1 -0.75 -25.08 14.55
CA MET A 1 -1.16 -24.55 13.24
C MET A 1 -0.17 -23.46 12.85
N GLU A 2 0.26 -23.36 11.61
CA GLU A 2 1.26 -22.35 11.19
C GLU A 2 0.57 -21.00 10.88
N PRO A 3 1.30 -19.88 10.84
CA PRO A 3 0.74 -18.62 10.36
C PRO A 3 0.18 -18.78 8.93
N THR A 4 -0.90 -18.07 8.63
CA THR A 4 -1.56 -18.15 7.32
C THR A 4 -1.45 -16.83 6.58
N ILE A 5 -1.19 -16.91 5.26
CA ILE A 5 -1.19 -15.74 4.37
C ILE A 5 -2.47 -15.78 3.55
N VAL A 6 -3.27 -14.71 3.62
CA VAL A 6 -4.52 -14.59 2.89
C VAL A 6 -4.73 -13.16 2.38
N ALA A 7 -5.71 -12.96 1.51
CA ALA A 7 -6.14 -11.63 1.08
C ALA A 7 -6.61 -10.81 2.28
N GLY A 8 -6.18 -9.54 2.34
CA GLY A 8 -6.67 -8.59 3.32
C GLY A 8 -8.06 -8.07 2.97
N ALA A 9 -8.81 -7.64 3.98
CA ALA A 9 -10.14 -7.06 3.86
C ALA A 9 -10.21 -5.67 4.51
N ALA A 10 -11.29 -4.93 4.25
CA ALA A 10 -11.48 -3.60 4.84
C ALA A 10 -11.55 -3.63 6.38
N SER A 11 -12.05 -4.73 6.96
CA SER A 11 -12.05 -4.96 8.41
C SER A 11 -10.66 -5.08 9.03
N ASP A 12 -9.63 -5.35 8.22
CA ASP A 12 -8.25 -5.49 8.69
C ASP A 12 -7.53 -4.14 8.82
N ALA A 13 -8.16 -3.04 8.37
CA ALA A 13 -7.52 -1.74 8.21
C ALA A 13 -6.82 -1.22 9.48
N THR A 14 -7.49 -1.32 10.63
CA THR A 14 -6.95 -0.87 11.91
C THR A 14 -5.71 -1.66 12.31
N SER A 15 -5.78 -2.99 12.29
CA SER A 15 -4.65 -3.85 12.65
C SER A 15 -3.48 -3.72 11.68
N VAL A 16 -3.75 -3.53 10.39
CA VAL A 16 -2.72 -3.27 9.39
C VAL A 16 -2.03 -1.92 9.64
N ALA A 17 -2.77 -0.89 10.06
CA ALA A 17 -2.20 0.39 10.44
C ALA A 17 -1.35 0.32 11.71
N ASP A 18 -1.75 -0.49 12.70
CA ASP A 18 -0.97 -0.75 13.91
C ASP A 18 0.37 -1.41 13.57
N VAL A 19 0.32 -2.51 12.79
CA VAL A 19 1.53 -3.20 12.32
C VAL A 19 2.44 -2.26 11.50
N PHE A 20 1.85 -1.38 10.67
CA PHE A 20 2.62 -0.38 9.93
C PHE A 20 3.36 0.57 10.86
N LEU A 21 2.69 1.13 11.87
CA LEU A 21 3.31 2.06 12.81
C LEU A 21 4.41 1.39 13.63
N GLU A 22 4.17 0.19 14.14
CA GLU A 22 5.18 -0.57 14.88
C GLU A 22 6.42 -0.84 14.02
N ALA A 23 6.23 -1.25 12.77
CA ALA A 23 7.32 -1.48 11.83
C ALA A 23 8.09 -0.19 11.50
N MET A 24 7.41 0.96 11.50
CA MET A 24 8.00 2.26 11.16
C MET A 24 8.52 3.04 12.37
N ALA A 25 8.30 2.58 13.60
CA ALA A 25 8.81 3.22 14.82
C ALA A 25 10.33 3.54 14.78
N PRO A 26 11.24 2.66 14.29
CA PRO A 26 12.65 3.01 14.18
C PRO A 26 12.97 3.93 12.99
N ASN A 27 12.05 4.13 12.04
CA ASN A 27 12.29 4.89 10.82
C ASN A 27 12.53 6.39 11.13
N ALA A 28 13.74 6.87 10.85
CA ALA A 28 14.11 8.26 11.11
C ALA A 28 13.34 9.26 10.24
N LEU A 29 13.01 8.90 9.00
CA LEU A 29 12.22 9.76 8.11
C LEU A 29 10.80 9.93 8.63
N GLN A 30 10.13 8.85 9.04
CA GLN A 30 8.78 8.93 9.59
C GLN A 30 8.73 9.79 10.85
N ARG A 31 9.67 9.61 11.77
CA ARG A 31 9.80 10.45 12.98
C ARG A 31 10.15 11.91 12.67
N THR A 32 10.78 12.18 11.53
CA THR A 32 11.05 13.56 11.10
C THR A 32 9.81 14.20 10.48
N GLN A 33 9.01 13.44 9.74
CA GLN A 33 7.76 13.89 9.13
C GLN A 33 6.65 14.11 10.17
N PHE A 34 6.58 13.22 11.17
CA PHE A 34 5.57 13.21 12.23
C PHE A 34 6.27 13.07 13.59
N PRO A 35 6.71 14.19 14.20
CA PRO A 35 7.61 14.16 15.35
C PRO A 35 6.94 13.89 16.69
N ASP A 36 5.60 13.92 16.75
CA ASP A 36 4.85 13.76 17.99
C ASP A 36 3.73 12.73 17.89
N SER A 37 3.12 12.43 19.03
CA SER A 37 2.03 11.45 19.11
C SER A 37 0.77 11.87 18.34
N ALA A 38 0.58 13.17 18.06
CA ALA A 38 -0.55 13.64 17.28
C ALA A 38 -0.34 13.30 15.79
N GLY A 39 0.86 13.50 15.27
CA GLY A 39 1.27 13.05 13.94
C GLY A 39 1.19 11.54 13.80
N GLU A 40 1.62 10.78 14.82
CA GLU A 40 1.52 9.31 14.80
C GLU A 40 0.06 8.83 14.70
N ARG A 41 -0.84 9.39 15.52
CA ARG A 41 -2.28 9.08 15.44
C ARG A 41 -2.87 9.45 14.09
N PHE A 42 -2.50 10.60 13.54
CA PHE A 42 -2.92 11.00 12.21
C PHE A 42 -2.47 9.98 11.15
N VAL A 43 -1.20 9.57 11.16
CA VAL A 43 -0.67 8.59 10.21
C VAL A 43 -1.40 7.25 10.35
N ARG A 44 -1.69 6.82 11.57
CA ARG A 44 -2.47 5.60 11.84
C ARG A 44 -3.83 5.64 11.15
N ASP A 45 -4.60 6.69 11.41
CA ASP A 45 -5.98 6.82 10.95
C ASP A 45 -6.02 7.02 9.43
N TRP A 46 -5.10 7.84 8.92
CA TRP A 46 -4.89 8.03 7.49
C TRP A 46 -4.57 6.71 6.79
N PHE A 47 -3.64 5.92 7.33
CA PHE A 47 -3.24 4.65 6.73
C PHE A 47 -4.36 3.62 6.78
N ALA A 48 -5.14 3.57 7.86
CA ALA A 48 -6.32 2.71 7.96
C ALA A 48 -7.36 3.07 6.87
N GLN A 49 -7.65 4.35 6.66
CA GLN A 49 -8.53 4.80 5.58
C GLN A 49 -7.95 4.48 4.19
N ASP A 50 -6.64 4.63 4.00
CA ASP A 50 -5.97 4.21 2.76
C ASP A 50 -6.07 2.70 2.56
N VAL A 51 -5.99 1.86 3.60
CA VAL A 51 -6.22 0.41 3.48
C VAL A 51 -7.66 0.09 3.03
N VAL A 52 -8.66 0.73 3.61
CA VAL A 52 -10.07 0.55 3.21
C VAL A 52 -10.27 0.90 1.73
N ARG A 53 -9.73 2.04 1.28
CA ARG A 53 -9.78 2.44 -0.14
C ARG A 53 -8.97 1.50 -1.03
N HIS A 54 -7.85 0.99 -0.53
CA HIS A 54 -6.91 0.15 -1.30
C HIS A 54 -7.47 -1.23 -1.61
N VAL A 55 -8.16 -1.88 -0.68
CA VAL A 55 -8.75 -3.22 -0.91
C VAL A 55 -9.94 -3.20 -1.87
N GLN A 56 -10.51 -2.03 -2.14
CA GLN A 56 -11.62 -1.86 -3.10
C GLN A 56 -11.14 -1.58 -4.52
N ASP A 57 -9.86 -1.30 -4.72
CA ASP A 57 -9.28 -0.94 -6.01
C ASP A 57 -8.74 -2.18 -6.73
N ALA A 58 -9.29 -2.48 -7.91
CA ALA A 58 -8.94 -3.65 -8.71
C ALA A 58 -7.46 -3.66 -9.16
N ASN A 59 -6.80 -2.50 -9.18
CA ASN A 59 -5.39 -2.38 -9.53
C ASN A 59 -4.48 -2.37 -8.29
N LYS A 60 -4.96 -2.86 -7.15
CA LYS A 60 -4.22 -2.84 -5.90
C LYS A 60 -4.38 -4.17 -5.18
N GLY A 61 -3.33 -4.54 -4.43
CA GLY A 61 -3.30 -5.80 -3.69
C GLY A 61 -2.88 -5.61 -2.25
N LEU A 62 -3.44 -6.44 -1.38
CA LEU A 62 -3.12 -6.54 0.04
C LEU A 62 -3.14 -8.02 0.45
N LEU A 63 -2.03 -8.51 0.99
CA LEU A 63 -1.98 -9.76 1.73
C LEU A 63 -1.65 -9.48 3.18
N VAL A 64 -2.23 -10.27 4.07
CA VAL A 64 -1.95 -10.21 5.51
C VAL A 64 -1.54 -11.59 5.99
N THR A 65 -0.61 -11.62 6.94
CA THR A 65 -0.24 -12.84 7.66
C THR A 65 -0.97 -12.84 9.00
N ARG A 66 -1.75 -13.89 9.27
CA ARG A 66 -2.40 -14.09 10.56
C ARG A 66 -1.64 -15.09 11.42
N SER A 67 -1.47 -14.75 12.70
CA SER A 67 -0.95 -15.63 13.74
C SER A 67 -1.92 -16.79 14.02
N ARG A 68 -1.54 -17.67 14.93
CA ARG A 68 -2.38 -18.79 15.38
C ARG A 68 -3.65 -18.32 16.07
N ASP A 69 -3.60 -17.16 16.70
CA ASP A 69 -4.70 -16.57 17.47
C ASP A 69 -5.57 -15.64 16.60
N GLY A 70 -5.28 -15.57 15.30
CA GLY A 70 -6.02 -14.78 14.32
C GLY A 70 -5.55 -13.33 14.19
N GLU A 71 -4.55 -12.90 14.96
CA GLU A 71 -3.99 -11.55 14.91
C GLU A 71 -3.16 -11.31 13.65
N ILE A 72 -3.22 -10.11 13.08
CA ILE A 72 -2.38 -9.74 11.94
C ILE A 72 -0.99 -9.36 12.44
N ILE A 73 0.03 -10.05 11.95
CA ILE A 73 1.42 -9.86 12.38
C ILE A 73 2.33 -9.28 11.29
N SER A 74 1.88 -9.30 10.04
CA SER A 74 2.56 -8.65 8.92
C SER A 74 1.61 -8.45 7.76
N PHE A 75 1.97 -7.57 6.83
CA PHE A 75 1.22 -7.37 5.61
C PHE A 75 2.16 -7.01 4.46
N VAL A 76 1.68 -7.18 3.22
CA VAL A 76 2.28 -6.61 2.03
C VAL A 76 1.20 -5.94 1.20
N LYS A 77 1.48 -4.70 0.77
CA LYS A 77 0.57 -3.82 0.06
C LYS A 77 1.25 -3.33 -1.22
N TRP A 78 0.59 -3.48 -2.37
CA TRP A 78 1.17 -3.07 -3.66
C TRP A 78 0.11 -2.49 -4.61
N ARG A 79 0.57 -1.81 -5.65
CA ARG A 79 -0.26 -1.27 -6.74
C ARG A 79 0.18 -1.92 -8.04
N VAL A 80 -0.75 -2.46 -8.80
CA VAL A 80 -0.55 -2.97 -10.16
C VAL A 80 -0.56 -1.80 -11.12
N HIS A 81 0.60 -1.52 -11.72
CA HIS A 81 0.71 -0.52 -12.78
C HIS A 81 0.36 -1.15 -14.13
N ALA A 82 -0.84 -0.85 -14.64
CA ALA A 82 -1.18 -1.05 -16.03
C ALA A 82 -0.36 -0.09 -16.93
N PRO A 83 -0.14 -0.40 -18.21
CA PRO A 83 0.46 0.55 -19.15
C PRO A 83 -0.34 1.86 -19.15
N ARG A 84 0.31 2.99 -18.89
CA ARG A 84 -0.36 4.29 -18.83
C ARG A 84 -0.87 4.64 -20.24
N ALA A 85 -2.16 4.94 -20.38
CA ALA A 85 -2.62 5.64 -21.58
C ALA A 85 -1.97 7.05 -21.60
N PRO A 86 -1.65 7.64 -22.77
CA PRO A 86 -0.84 8.87 -22.87
C PRO A 86 -1.36 10.12 -22.13
N GLN A 87 -2.48 10.07 -21.41
CA GLN A 87 -3.16 11.25 -20.89
C GLN A 87 -3.76 11.11 -19.48
N GLU A 88 -3.44 10.05 -18.73
CA GLU A 88 -3.82 10.04 -17.33
C GLU A 88 -2.78 10.80 -16.52
N ALA A 89 -2.90 12.13 -16.47
CA ALA A 89 -2.20 12.91 -15.44
C ALA A 89 -2.52 12.28 -14.08
N THR A 90 -1.49 11.99 -13.30
CA THR A 90 -1.65 11.55 -11.91
C THR A 90 -2.38 12.69 -11.21
N THR A 91 -3.69 12.54 -11.00
CA THR A 91 -4.43 13.47 -10.15
C THR A 91 -3.68 13.49 -8.82
N PRO A 92 -3.21 14.65 -8.34
CA PRO A 92 -2.68 14.75 -7.00
C PRO A 92 -3.74 14.12 -6.09
N GLY A 93 -3.37 13.03 -5.40
CA GLY A 93 -4.27 12.40 -4.45
C GLY A 93 -4.78 13.49 -3.50
N GLU A 94 -6.07 13.44 -3.17
CA GLU A 94 -6.73 14.33 -2.20
C GLU A 94 -5.73 14.74 -1.14
N GLN A 95 -5.36 16.03 -1.16
CA GLN A 95 -4.30 16.55 -0.32
C GLN A 95 -4.88 16.61 1.08
N ASP A 96 -4.75 15.52 1.83
CA ASP A 96 -5.11 15.48 3.24
C ASP A 96 -4.36 16.63 3.92
N THR A 97 -5.10 17.51 4.60
CA THR A 97 -4.51 18.60 5.38
C THR A 97 -3.63 17.98 6.45
N TRP A 98 -2.31 18.10 6.31
CA TRP A 98 -1.37 17.57 7.29
C TRP A 98 -1.60 18.22 8.65
N PRO A 99 -1.43 17.47 9.76
CA PRO A 99 -1.43 18.06 11.10
C PRO A 99 -0.44 19.22 11.18
N GLU A 100 -0.78 20.28 11.92
CA GLU A 100 0.09 21.45 12.11
C GLU A 100 1.50 21.10 12.62
N THR A 101 1.59 20.00 13.38
CA THR A 101 2.85 19.51 13.96
C THR A 101 3.71 18.71 12.98
N SER A 102 3.19 18.45 11.77
CA SER A 102 3.92 17.72 10.73
C SER A 102 5.02 18.59 10.13
N ASN A 103 6.15 17.97 9.79
CA ASN A 103 7.20 18.66 9.05
C ASN A 103 6.87 18.66 7.54
N VAL A 104 5.99 19.57 7.15
CA VAL A 104 5.49 19.70 5.76
C VAL A 104 6.63 19.85 4.75
N LYS A 105 7.70 20.58 5.09
CA LYS A 105 8.86 20.74 4.20
C LYS A 105 9.53 19.39 3.87
N VAL A 106 9.65 18.51 4.87
CA VAL A 106 10.24 17.17 4.67
C VAL A 106 9.27 16.26 3.91
N LEU A 107 7.97 16.35 4.18
CA LEU A 107 6.93 15.63 3.44
C LEU A 107 6.94 16.01 1.94
N GLU A 108 6.96 17.29 1.63
CA GLU A 108 6.99 17.81 0.26
C GLU A 108 8.29 17.43 -0.46
N ALA A 109 9.45 17.60 0.19
CA ALA A 109 10.73 17.24 -0.38
C ALA A 109 10.84 15.73 -0.69
N TYR A 110 10.36 14.88 0.22
CA TYR A 110 10.33 13.44 0.02
C TYR A 110 9.36 13.03 -1.09
N THR A 111 8.17 13.65 -1.15
CA THR A 111 7.18 13.40 -2.20
C THR A 111 7.74 13.77 -3.57
N ALA A 112 8.34 14.96 -3.71
CA ALA A 112 8.96 15.40 -4.96
C ALA A 112 10.10 14.47 -5.39
N LEU A 113 10.97 14.08 -4.46
CA LEU A 113 12.08 13.17 -4.73
C LEU A 113 11.60 11.80 -5.19
N THR A 114 10.64 11.20 -4.49
CA THR A 114 10.12 9.86 -4.84
C THR A 114 9.33 9.87 -6.14
N ALA A 115 8.59 10.94 -6.43
CA ALA A 115 7.91 11.12 -7.71
C ALA A 115 8.92 11.19 -8.87
N LYS A 116 9.99 11.98 -8.72
CA LYS A 116 11.05 12.10 -9.71
C LYS A 116 11.77 10.76 -9.94
N VAL A 117 12.23 10.11 -8.86
CA VAL A 117 12.95 8.82 -8.97
C VAL A 117 12.05 7.76 -9.60
N ARG A 118 10.75 7.76 -9.30
CA ARG A 118 9.80 6.87 -9.94
C ARG A 118 9.77 7.12 -11.44
N GLU A 119 9.60 8.36 -11.89
CA GLU A 119 9.60 8.68 -13.32
C GLU A 119 10.93 8.32 -14.00
N ASP A 120 12.07 8.63 -13.37
CA ASP A 120 13.40 8.39 -13.94
C ASP A 120 13.72 6.89 -14.10
N VAL A 121 13.34 6.05 -13.12
CA VAL A 121 13.68 4.62 -13.10
C VAL A 121 12.66 3.77 -13.86
N LEU A 122 11.38 4.06 -13.65
CA LEU A 122 10.30 3.28 -14.19
C LEU A 122 9.90 3.87 -15.56
N GLY A 123 9.64 5.17 -15.62
CA GLY A 123 9.03 5.82 -16.77
C GLY A 123 7.58 5.34 -16.96
N GLN A 124 7.18 5.11 -18.21
CA GLN A 124 5.80 4.78 -18.59
C GLN A 124 5.52 3.28 -18.80
N THR A 125 6.48 2.42 -18.47
CA THR A 125 6.40 0.97 -18.74
C THR A 125 5.48 0.27 -17.72
N ALA A 126 4.90 -0.87 -18.09
CA ALA A 126 4.27 -1.75 -17.10
C ALA A 126 5.35 -2.63 -16.45
N TYR A 127 5.36 -2.76 -15.12
CA TYR A 127 6.39 -3.54 -14.41
C TYR A 127 5.87 -4.85 -13.82
N TYR A 128 4.58 -5.16 -13.98
CA TYR A 128 4.01 -6.45 -13.59
C TYR A 128 3.89 -7.35 -14.81
N ARG A 129 4.56 -8.51 -14.75
CA ARG A 129 4.34 -9.57 -15.73
C ARG A 129 3.02 -10.27 -15.38
N ALA A 130 2.02 -10.13 -16.25
CA ALA A 130 0.85 -10.98 -16.19
C ALA A 130 1.30 -12.44 -16.38
N LEU A 131 1.05 -13.29 -15.39
CA LEU A 131 1.16 -14.73 -15.58
C LEU A 131 -0.09 -15.20 -16.34
N PRO A 132 0.03 -16.09 -17.32
CA PRO A 132 -1.13 -16.64 -17.99
C PRO A 132 -2.05 -17.29 -16.94
N SER A 133 -3.32 -16.89 -16.94
CA SER A 133 -4.34 -17.56 -16.15
C SER A 133 -4.43 -19.02 -16.63
N HIS A 134 -4.27 -19.99 -15.73
CA HIS A 134 -4.65 -21.36 -16.01
C HIS A 134 -6.18 -21.46 -16.09
N ALA A 135 -6.74 -20.96 -17.19
CA ALA A 135 -8.11 -21.24 -17.58
C ALA A 135 -8.13 -22.66 -18.16
N GLY A 136 -8.67 -23.60 -17.38
CA GLY A 136 -9.29 -24.86 -17.83
C GLY A 136 -8.56 -25.69 -18.88
N GLN A 137 -7.71 -26.63 -18.44
CA GLN A 137 -7.64 -27.92 -19.14
C GLN A 137 -8.83 -28.77 -18.66
N THR A 138 -10.00 -28.51 -19.24
CA THR A 138 -11.13 -29.44 -19.21
C THR A 138 -11.29 -30.06 -20.60
N GLY A 139 -10.82 -31.30 -20.73
CA GLY A 139 -11.41 -32.37 -21.53
C GLY A 139 -11.17 -32.36 -23.04
N VAL A 140 -10.45 -33.39 -23.52
CA VAL A 140 -11.01 -34.35 -24.49
C VAL A 140 -10.54 -35.75 -24.08
N VAL A 141 -11.46 -36.57 -23.55
CA VAL A 141 -11.34 -38.03 -23.61
C VAL A 141 -12.09 -38.43 -24.86
N GLU A 142 -11.35 -38.75 -25.94
CA GLU A 142 -11.93 -39.46 -27.07
C GLU A 142 -12.00 -40.95 -26.72
N SER A 143 -13.19 -41.51 -26.97
CA SER A 143 -13.55 -42.92 -26.76
C SER A 143 -13.03 -43.81 -27.88
#